data_AF-R4Z6I1-F1
#
_entry.id   AF-R4Z6I1-F1
#
_cell.length_a   1.000
_cell.length_b   1.000
_cell.length_c   1.000
_cell.angle_alpha   90.00
_cell.angle_beta   90.00
_cell.angle_gamma   90.00
#
_symmetry.space_group_name_H-M   'P 1'
#
loop_
_entity.id
_entity.type
_entity.pdbx_description
1 polymer ?
#
loop_
_entity_poly.entity_id
_entity_poly.type
_entity_poly.pdbx_seq_one_letter_code
_entity_poly.pdbx_strand_id
1 'polypeptide(L)'
;MDDQTPSLSPTPAGTDDEPQEPWQTVLGRRRSWVFRLALAAGVWGAMVGIWEVNPWRAAVAVVAIGLLLYPGIAMARSMSTPLPPPPDPGTLRKVKLVYRCSLCGTEVRMTAALDENPEPPRHCMEDMDLITPIE
;
A
#
# COMPACT_ATOMS: atom_id res chain seq x y z
N MET A 1 -12.17 -42.90 -29.90
CA MET A 1 -10.95 -42.57 -29.13
C MET A 1 -10.71 -41.11 -29.38
N ASP A 2 -11.40 -40.31 -28.59
CA ASP A 2 -11.66 -38.90 -28.83
C ASP A 2 -10.73 -38.10 -27.93
N ASP A 3 -9.92 -37.27 -28.59
CA ASP A 3 -8.89 -36.42 -28.00
C ASP A 3 -9.56 -35.20 -27.35
N GLN A 4 -9.87 -35.30 -26.06
CA GLN A 4 -10.39 -34.17 -25.27
C GLN A 4 -9.24 -33.22 -24.92
N THR A 5 -9.01 -32.23 -25.77
CA THR A 5 -8.24 -31.03 -25.43
C THR A 5 -9.07 -30.16 -24.47
N PRO A 6 -8.63 -29.87 -23.24
CA PRO A 6 -9.29 -28.89 -22.40
C PRO A 6 -9.06 -27.49 -22.99
N SER A 7 -10.14 -26.87 -23.47
CA SER A 7 -10.16 -25.48 -23.89
C SER A 7 -9.93 -24.59 -22.66
N LEU A 8 -8.70 -24.10 -22.51
CA LEU A 8 -8.41 -22.97 -21.63
C LEU A 8 -9.01 -21.73 -22.28
N SER A 9 -10.16 -21.31 -21.76
CA SER A 9 -10.69 -19.97 -21.99
C SER A 9 -9.62 -18.96 -21.57
N PRO A 10 -9.31 -17.94 -22.39
CA PRO A 10 -8.54 -16.81 -21.91
C PRO A 10 -9.37 -16.13 -20.84
N THR A 11 -8.94 -16.21 -19.58
CA THR A 11 -9.35 -15.23 -18.58
C THR A 11 -9.00 -13.86 -19.17
N PRO A 12 -9.97 -12.94 -19.31
CA PRO A 12 -9.64 -11.60 -19.77
C PRO A 12 -8.58 -11.07 -18.83
N ALA A 13 -7.46 -10.66 -19.43
CA ALA A 13 -6.41 -9.92 -18.76
C ALA A 13 -7.06 -8.92 -17.82
N GLY A 14 -6.72 -9.03 -16.53
CA GLY A 14 -7.11 -8.04 -15.55
C GLY A 14 -6.80 -6.67 -16.15
N THR A 15 -7.87 -5.91 -16.40
CA THR A 15 -7.76 -4.51 -16.69
C THR A 15 -7.25 -3.87 -15.41
N ASP A 16 -5.93 -3.88 -15.26
CA ASP A 16 -5.19 -3.13 -14.24
C ASP A 16 -5.17 -1.63 -14.58
N ASP A 17 -5.89 -1.21 -15.63
CA ASP A 17 -6.32 0.15 -15.95
C ASP A 17 -7.75 0.41 -15.46
N GLU A 18 -8.04 0.15 -14.18
CA GLU A 18 -9.05 0.99 -13.52
C GLU A 18 -8.30 2.27 -13.12
N PRO A 19 -8.60 3.44 -13.73
CA PRO A 19 -8.10 4.70 -13.22
C PRO A 19 -8.69 4.84 -11.82
N GLN A 20 -7.88 4.51 -10.80
CA GLN A 20 -8.20 4.69 -9.40
C GLN A 20 -8.80 6.08 -9.23
N GLU A 21 -10.11 6.13 -9.00
CA GLU A 21 -10.86 7.37 -9.17
C GLU A 21 -10.29 8.48 -8.26
N PRO A 22 -9.79 9.60 -8.82
CA PRO A 22 -9.04 10.61 -8.08
C PRO A 22 -9.91 11.45 -7.11
N TRP A 23 -11.21 11.17 -7.00
CA TRP A 23 -12.14 11.94 -6.17
C TRP A 23 -12.45 11.31 -4.81
N GLN A 24 -12.02 10.07 -4.51
CA GLN A 24 -12.34 9.42 -3.22
C GLN A 24 -11.49 9.87 -2.01
N THR A 25 -10.32 10.49 -2.17
CA THR A 25 -9.41 10.77 -1.03
C THR A 25 -9.29 12.22 -0.61
N VAL A 26 -9.75 13.19 -1.40
CA VAL A 26 -9.51 14.62 -1.07
C VAL A 26 -10.74 15.34 -0.52
N LEU A 27 -11.96 15.00 -0.94
CA LEU A 27 -13.17 15.76 -0.57
C LEU A 27 -13.88 15.27 0.72
N GLY A 28 -13.75 13.99 1.10
CA GLY A 28 -14.45 13.41 2.26
C GLY A 28 -13.73 13.52 3.62
N ARG A 29 -12.40 13.73 3.62
CA ARG A 29 -11.60 13.70 4.86
C ARG A 29 -11.66 15.01 5.65
N ARG A 30 -11.73 16.15 4.98
CA ARG A 30 -11.84 17.47 5.63
C ARG A 30 -13.19 17.68 6.30
N ARG A 31 -14.29 17.28 5.65
CA ARG A 31 -15.68 17.44 6.16
C ARG A 31 -15.94 16.50 7.35
N SER A 32 -15.51 15.24 7.27
CA SER A 32 -15.70 14.29 8.37
C SER A 32 -14.85 14.62 9.60
N TRP A 33 -13.64 15.18 9.44
CA TRP A 33 -12.84 15.61 10.57
C TRP A 33 -13.41 16.86 11.26
N VAL A 34 -13.88 17.87 10.51
CA VAL A 34 -14.57 19.00 11.16
C VAL A 34 -15.90 18.61 11.80
N PHE A 35 -16.67 17.68 11.22
CA PHE A 35 -17.87 17.15 11.89
C PHE A 35 -17.51 16.33 13.13
N ARG A 36 -16.45 15.52 13.10
CA ARG A 36 -15.95 14.76 14.26
C ARG A 36 -15.38 15.68 15.34
N LEU A 37 -14.68 16.75 14.96
CA LEU A 37 -14.19 17.77 15.88
C LEU A 37 -15.33 18.60 16.48
N ALA A 38 -16.34 18.95 15.69
CA ALA A 38 -17.51 19.68 16.17
C ALA A 38 -18.36 18.82 17.10
N LEU A 39 -18.56 17.53 16.80
CA LEU A 39 -19.19 16.57 17.70
C LEU A 39 -18.35 16.36 18.96
N ALA A 40 -17.03 16.20 18.84
CA ALA A 40 -16.14 16.05 19.99
C ALA A 40 -16.12 17.31 20.87
N ALA A 41 -16.08 18.51 20.28
CA ALA A 41 -16.13 19.78 21.00
C ALA A 41 -17.51 20.03 21.64
N GLY A 42 -18.59 19.62 20.97
CA GLY A 42 -19.95 19.67 21.51
C GLY A 42 -20.15 18.69 22.67
N VAL A 43 -19.64 17.46 22.55
CA VAL A 43 -19.64 16.47 23.63
C VAL A 43 -18.74 16.90 24.78
N TRP A 44 -17.58 17.51 24.50
CA TRP A 44 -16.67 18.06 25.51
C TRP A 44 -17.27 19.27 26.23
N GLY A 45 -17.90 20.21 25.50
CA GLY A 45 -18.63 21.33 26.07
C GLY A 45 -19.85 20.90 26.89
N ALA A 46 -20.56 19.85 26.47
CA ALA A 46 -21.63 19.24 27.23
C ALA A 46 -21.10 18.51 28.48
N MET A 47 -20.01 17.75 28.40
CA MET A 47 -19.39 17.09 29.56
C MET A 47 -18.85 18.09 30.59
N VAL A 48 -18.24 19.20 30.13
CA VAL A 48 -17.68 20.26 30.98
C VAL A 48 -18.77 21.18 31.54
N GLY A 49 -19.87 21.39 30.80
CA GLY A 49 -21.01 22.19 31.25
C GLY A 49 -22.00 21.44 32.15
N ILE A 50 -22.07 20.10 32.05
CA ILE A 50 -23.03 19.27 32.82
C ILE A 50 -22.43 18.76 34.14
N TRP A 51 -21.11 18.76 34.30
CA TRP A 51 -20.43 18.31 35.52
C TRP A 51 -19.45 19.38 35.98
N GLU A 52 -19.40 19.70 37.28
CA GLU A 52 -18.38 20.55 37.92
C GLU A 52 -16.98 19.88 37.86
N VAL A 53 -16.51 19.56 36.66
CA VAL A 53 -15.21 18.93 36.44
C VAL A 53 -14.16 19.99 36.72
N ASN A 54 -13.48 19.83 37.86
CA ASN A 54 -12.36 20.67 38.24
C ASN A 54 -11.36 20.75 37.05
N PRO A 55 -11.13 21.94 36.47
CA PRO A 55 -10.36 22.11 35.25
C PRO A 55 -8.91 21.60 35.41
N TRP A 56 -8.40 21.60 36.64
CA TRP A 56 -7.12 21.01 36.96
C TRP A 56 -7.08 19.50 36.70
N ARG A 57 -8.12 18.76 37.09
CA ARG A 57 -8.21 17.30 36.86
C ARG A 57 -8.30 16.99 35.37
N ALA A 58 -9.03 17.84 34.62
CA ALA A 58 -9.12 17.72 33.16
C ALA A 58 -7.76 17.94 32.50
N ALA A 59 -7.01 18.96 32.91
CA ALA A 59 -5.67 19.23 32.40
C ALA A 59 -4.70 18.07 32.67
N VAL A 60 -4.71 17.53 33.90
CA VAL A 60 -3.88 16.36 34.26
C VAL A 60 -4.23 15.15 33.40
N ALA A 61 -5.51 14.88 33.15
CA ALA A 61 -5.94 13.77 32.31
C ALA A 61 -5.44 13.90 30.86
N VAL A 62 -5.54 15.10 30.27
CA VAL A 62 -5.05 15.36 28.91
C VAL A 62 -3.54 15.17 28.82
N VAL A 63 -2.79 15.67 29.80
CA VAL A 63 -1.33 15.49 29.87
C VAL A 63 -0.96 14.02 30.01
N ALA A 64 -1.64 13.27 30.88
CA ALA A 64 -1.40 11.84 31.07
C ALA A 64 -1.65 11.04 29.78
N ILE A 65 -2.76 11.32 29.08
CA ILE A 65 -3.07 10.69 27.78
C ILE A 65 -1.98 11.03 26.75
N GLY A 66 -1.56 12.29 26.67
CA GLY A 66 -0.51 12.73 25.76
C GLY A 66 0.81 11.99 26.02
N LEU A 67 1.23 11.87 27.28
CA LEU A 67 2.45 11.16 27.66
C LEU A 67 2.42 9.66 27.33
N LEU A 68 1.25 9.03 27.43
CA LEU A 68 1.07 7.62 27.06
C LEU A 68 1.06 7.41 25.54
N LEU A 69 0.38 8.29 24.79
CA LEU A 69 0.19 8.13 23.34
C LEU A 69 1.38 8.63 22.51
N TYR A 70 2.07 9.68 22.94
CA TYR A 70 3.19 10.27 22.21
C TYR A 70 4.28 9.27 21.82
N PRO A 71 4.83 8.44 22.74
CA PRO A 71 5.86 7.46 22.37
C PRO A 71 5.31 6.37 21.45
N GLY A 72 4.06 5.93 21.65
CA GLY A 72 3.43 4.92 20.79
C GLY A 72 3.27 5.40 19.35
N ILE A 73 2.84 6.65 19.16
CA ILE A 73 2.73 7.26 17.82
C ILE A 73 4.12 7.49 17.21
N ALA A 74 5.10 7.91 18.00
CA ALA A 74 6.47 8.09 17.53
C ALA A 74 7.08 6.78 17.02
N MET A 75 6.88 5.68 17.76
CA MET A 75 7.32 4.33 17.36
C MET A 75 6.58 3.83 16.11
N ALA A 76 5.27 4.06 16.01
CA ALA A 76 4.51 3.70 14.82
C ALA A 76 4.99 4.48 13.58
N ARG A 77 5.38 5.76 13.75
CA ARG A 77 5.94 6.59 12.68
C ARG A 77 7.32 6.12 12.23
N SER A 78 8.15 5.56 13.11
CA SER A 78 9.48 5.08 12.69
C SER A 78 9.43 3.86 11.76
N MET A 79 8.35 3.08 11.81
CA MET A 79 8.15 1.93 10.92
C MET A 79 7.61 2.30 9.53
N SER A 80 7.12 3.53 9.35
CA SER A 80 6.66 4.02 8.06
C SER A 80 7.83 4.66 7.32
N THR A 81 8.75 3.83 6.82
CA THR A 81 9.83 4.31 5.96
C THR A 81 9.23 4.93 4.70
N PRO A 82 9.50 6.21 4.39
CA PRO A 82 9.11 6.78 3.11
C PRO A 82 9.80 6.00 1.99
N LEU A 83 9.10 5.82 0.86
CA LEU A 83 9.69 5.16 -0.29
C LEU A 83 10.98 5.91 -0.68
N PRO A 84 12.15 5.24 -0.73
CA PRO A 84 13.38 5.89 -1.15
C PRO A 84 13.21 6.43 -2.58
N PRO A 85 13.89 7.54 -2.93
CA PRO A 85 13.86 8.06 -4.28
C PRO A 85 14.28 6.97 -5.28
N PRO A 86 13.66 6.92 -6.48
CA PRO A 86 13.98 5.91 -7.48
C PRO A 86 15.48 5.93 -7.79
N PRO A 87 16.18 4.79 -7.71
CA PRO A 87 17.61 4.70 -7.96
C PRO A 87 17.96 5.17 -9.38
N ASP A 88 19.09 5.87 -9.52
CA ASP A 88 19.59 6.51 -10.74
C ASP A 88 19.79 5.46 -11.86
N PRO A 89 19.46 5.75 -13.15
CA PRO A 89 19.46 4.84 -14.33
C PRO A 89 20.69 3.95 -14.61
N GLY A 90 21.74 3.99 -13.79
CA GLY A 90 22.90 3.08 -13.86
C GLY A 90 23.07 2.17 -12.63
N THR A 91 22.13 2.19 -11.69
CA THR A 91 22.07 1.33 -10.50
C THR A 91 20.73 0.61 -10.47
N LEU A 92 20.72 -0.66 -10.05
CA LEU A 92 19.56 -1.56 -9.96
C LEU A 92 18.19 -0.87 -10.09
N ARG A 93 17.65 -0.80 -11.31
CA ARG A 93 16.31 -0.27 -11.60
C ARG A 93 15.30 -1.21 -10.97
N LYS A 94 14.34 -0.66 -10.23
CA LYS A 94 13.21 -1.43 -9.73
C LYS A 94 12.27 -1.76 -10.88
N VAL A 95 12.37 -2.98 -11.40
CA VAL A 95 11.48 -3.51 -12.44
C VAL A 95 10.50 -4.53 -11.83
N LYS A 96 9.35 -4.74 -12.47
CA LYS A 96 8.40 -5.81 -12.13
C LYS A 96 8.25 -6.69 -13.37
N LEU A 97 9.25 -7.51 -13.64
CA LEU A 97 9.21 -8.48 -14.74
C LEU A 97 8.82 -9.84 -14.17
N VAL A 98 7.84 -10.51 -14.79
CA VAL A 98 7.42 -11.86 -14.41
C VAL A 98 7.81 -12.82 -15.52
N TYR A 99 8.61 -13.82 -15.16
CA TYR A 99 9.09 -14.87 -16.03
C TYR A 99 8.42 -16.20 -15.69
N ARG A 100 8.10 -17.01 -16.70
CA ARG A 100 7.59 -18.37 -16.52
C ARG A 100 8.44 -19.35 -17.30
N CYS A 101 8.79 -20.46 -16.67
CA CYS A 101 9.41 -21.58 -17.38
C CYS A 101 8.33 -22.35 -18.15
N SER A 102 8.51 -22.51 -19.46
CA SER A 102 7.61 -23.30 -20.32
C SER A 102 7.62 -24.80 -20.00
N LEU A 103 8.69 -25.32 -19.37
CA LEU A 103 8.83 -26.74 -19.04
C LEU A 103 8.12 -27.14 -17.75
N CYS A 104 8.35 -26.43 -16.64
CA CYS A 104 7.80 -26.79 -15.32
C CYS A 104 6.70 -25.83 -14.83
N GLY A 105 6.50 -24.70 -15.50
CA GLY A 105 5.50 -23.70 -15.12
C GLY A 105 5.87 -22.83 -13.91
N THR A 106 7.09 -22.91 -13.37
CA THR A 106 7.54 -22.04 -12.28
C THR A 106 7.56 -20.58 -12.71
N GLU A 107 7.02 -19.70 -11.86
CA GLU A 107 6.98 -18.26 -12.07
C GLU A 107 7.97 -17.54 -11.14
N VAL A 108 8.79 -16.65 -11.71
CA VAL A 108 9.77 -15.85 -10.98
C VAL A 108 9.52 -14.38 -11.24
N ARG A 109 9.46 -13.58 -10.17
CA ARG A 109 9.31 -12.13 -10.23
C ARG A 109 10.64 -11.45 -10.00
N MET A 110 11.18 -10.80 -11.03
CA MET A 110 12.38 -9.99 -10.93
C MET A 110 12.00 -8.60 -10.41
N THR A 111 12.59 -8.19 -9.29
CA THR A 111 12.29 -6.94 -8.58
C THR A 111 13.35 -5.85 -8.79
N ALA A 112 14.49 -6.22 -9.37
CA ALA A 112 15.60 -5.33 -9.66
C ALA A 112 16.39 -5.85 -10.87
N ALA A 113 16.73 -4.96 -11.81
CA ALA A 113 17.54 -5.26 -13.00
C ALA A 113 18.45 -4.06 -13.31
N LEU A 114 19.61 -4.31 -13.94
CA LEU A 114 20.53 -3.25 -14.35
C LEU A 114 20.10 -2.57 -15.65
N ASP A 115 19.39 -3.29 -16.52
CA ASP A 115 19.00 -2.85 -17.86
C ASP A 115 17.49 -3.03 -18.06
N GLU A 116 16.93 -2.38 -19.08
CA GLU A 116 15.51 -2.44 -19.45
C GLU A 116 15.11 -3.81 -20.02
N ASN A 117 16.04 -4.47 -20.70
CA ASN A 117 15.90 -5.83 -21.19
C ASN A 117 16.95 -6.75 -20.55
N PRO A 118 16.76 -7.18 -19.28
CA PRO A 118 17.68 -8.08 -18.64
C PRO A 118 17.62 -9.47 -19.26
N GLU A 119 18.77 -10.14 -19.31
CA GLU A 119 18.85 -11.51 -19.81
C GLU A 119 17.96 -12.45 -18.94
N PRO A 120 17.12 -13.30 -19.57
CA PRO A 120 16.17 -14.13 -18.85
C PRO A 120 16.88 -15.11 -17.89
N PRO A 121 16.33 -15.33 -16.69
CA PRO A 121 16.89 -16.29 -15.75
C PRO A 121 16.72 -17.73 -16.27
N ARG A 122 17.69 -18.58 -15.95
CA ARG A 122 17.67 -19.99 -16.31
C ARG A 122 16.98 -20.85 -15.27
N HIS A 123 16.06 -21.68 -15.72
CA HIS A 123 15.39 -22.68 -14.91
C HIS A 123 15.06 -23.90 -15.77
N CYS A 124 15.20 -25.11 -15.23
CA CYS A 124 15.12 -26.34 -16.02
C CYS A 124 16.12 -26.41 -17.19
N MET A 125 17.25 -25.70 -17.10
CA MET A 125 18.28 -25.57 -18.15
C MET A 125 17.87 -24.82 -19.41
N GLU A 126 16.66 -24.26 -19.44
CA GLU A 126 16.17 -23.39 -20.51
C GLU A 126 16.05 -21.94 -20.00
N ASP A 127 16.06 -21.01 -20.95
CA ASP A 127 15.79 -19.59 -20.68
C ASP A 127 14.28 -19.39 -20.46
N MET A 128 13.89 -18.61 -19.44
CA MET A 128 12.48 -18.39 -19.11
C MET A 128 11.80 -17.37 -20.03
N ASP A 129 10.49 -17.55 -20.26
CA ASP A 129 9.67 -16.67 -21.07
C ASP A 129 9.13 -15.48 -20.26
N LEU A 130 9.20 -14.27 -20.82
CA LEU A 130 8.64 -13.06 -20.21
C LEU A 130 7.12 -12.99 -20.43
N ILE A 131 6.35 -12.86 -19.35
CA ILE A 131 4.88 -12.81 -19.41
C ILE A 131 4.36 -11.36 -19.37
N THR A 132 5.11 -10.45 -18.73
CA THR A 132 4.70 -9.04 -18.58
C THR A 132 5.19 -8.20 -19.77
N PRO A 133 4.33 -7.36 -20.38
CA PRO A 133 4.76 -6.36 -21.36
C PRO A 133 5.83 -5.42 -20.77
N ILE A 134 6.86 -5.10 -21.57
CA ILE A 134 7.83 -4.05 -21.29
C ILE A 134 7.33 -2.76 -21.95
N GLU A 135 6.90 -1.79 -21.14
CA GLU A 135 6.41 -0.46 -21.53
C GLU A 135 7.31 0.64 -20.97
#